data_AF-B4D6J6-F1
#
_entry.id   AF-B4D6J6-F1
#
_cell.length_a   1.000
_cell.length_b   1.000
_cell.length_c   1.000
_cell.angle_alpha   90.00
_cell.angle_beta   90.00
_cell.angle_gamma   90.00
#
_symmetry.space_group_name_H-M   'P 1'
#
loop_
_entity.id
_entity.type
_entity.pdbx_description
1 polymer ?
#
loop_
_entity_poly.entity_id
_entity_poly.type
_entity_poly.pdbx_seq_one_letter_code
_entity_poly.pdbx_strand_id
1 'polypeptide(L)'
;MNALARTKGMRNTKFLNPHGLDNLERSVPYSTADDLAKLTAYAMANSAFRFYVSQRERKITIFSFSTGGQSAYLLRNTNELLGINSIDGVKTGTTARAGQCVIISAARTPESRQEGETHVITPRRLNVVVLGATNRFANAQALLARGWQLYDAWAAAGRPAKWKAPR
;
A
#
# COMPACT_ATOMS: atom_id res chain seq x y z
N MET A 1 -6.19 15.85 5.50
CA MET A 1 -5.40 14.67 5.91
C MET A 1 -5.82 14.15 7.28
N ASN A 2 -5.63 14.89 8.38
CA ASN A 2 -5.93 14.41 9.74
C ASN A 2 -7.41 14.06 9.99
N ALA A 3 -8.36 14.74 9.33
CA ALA A 3 -9.77 14.39 9.41
C ALA A 3 -10.03 12.96 8.90
N LEU A 4 -9.50 12.62 7.71
CA LEU A 4 -9.60 11.27 7.15
C LEU A 4 -8.92 10.24 8.05
N ALA A 5 -7.75 10.57 8.61
CA ALA A 5 -7.05 9.68 9.55
C ALA A 5 -7.95 9.32 10.75
N ARG A 6 -8.61 10.30 11.35
CA ARG A 6 -9.58 10.07 12.44
C ARG A 6 -10.75 9.20 11.99
N THR A 7 -11.37 9.49 10.84
CA THR A 7 -12.48 8.70 10.29
C THR A 7 -12.09 7.25 9.99
N LYS A 8 -10.83 6.98 9.68
CA LYS A 8 -10.31 5.62 9.41
C LYS A 8 -9.69 4.95 10.64
N GLY A 9 -9.88 5.52 11.84
CA GLY A 9 -9.38 4.93 13.08
C GLY A 9 -7.85 4.89 13.16
N MET A 10 -7.17 5.81 12.45
CA MET A 10 -5.73 5.96 12.49
C MET A 10 -5.33 6.82 13.71
N ARG A 11 -5.44 6.22 14.90
CA ARG A 11 -5.31 6.93 16.19
C ARG A 11 -3.87 7.35 16.49
N ASN A 12 -2.90 6.68 15.87
CA ASN A 12 -1.48 6.89 16.08
C ASN A 12 -0.84 7.55 14.85
N THR A 13 -1.56 8.50 14.24
CA THR A 13 -1.12 9.22 13.04
C THR A 13 -1.33 10.72 13.17
N LYS A 14 -0.30 11.50 12.82
CA LYS A 14 -0.35 12.96 12.70
C LYS A 14 0.33 13.39 11.41
N PHE A 15 -0.46 13.90 10.47
CA PHE A 15 0.04 14.53 9.26
C PHE A 15 0.25 16.02 9.48
N LEU A 16 1.40 16.53 9.05
CA LEU A 16 1.74 17.95 9.12
C LEU A 16 1.95 18.59 7.74
N ASN A 17 2.22 17.78 6.71
CA ASN A 17 2.39 18.20 5.33
C ASN A 17 1.95 17.08 4.38
N PRO A 18 1.73 17.37 3.08
CA PRO A 18 1.20 16.38 2.13
C PRO A 18 2.26 15.45 1.53
N HIS A 19 3.55 15.69 1.77
CA HIS A 19 4.66 15.01 1.08
C HIS A 19 5.56 14.17 2.00
N GLY A 20 5.47 14.34 3.32
CA GLY A 20 6.23 13.57 4.31
C GLY A 20 7.69 14.00 4.49
N LEU A 21 8.05 15.25 4.16
CA LEU A 21 9.42 15.75 4.44
C LEU A 21 9.54 16.16 5.92
N ASP A 22 10.76 16.03 6.45
CA ASP A 22 11.11 16.24 7.85
C ASP A 22 11.38 17.72 8.22
N ASN A 23 11.24 18.65 7.27
CA ASN A 23 11.65 20.05 7.40
C ASN A 23 10.70 20.92 8.24
N LEU A 24 10.15 20.36 9.32
CA LEU A 24 9.22 21.03 10.22
C LEU A 24 9.86 21.20 11.60
N GLU A 25 10.19 22.43 11.96
CA GLU A 25 10.96 22.75 13.17
C GLU A 25 10.20 22.48 14.47
N ARG A 26 8.87 22.63 14.46
CA ARG A 26 8.05 22.65 15.69
C ARG A 26 7.31 21.36 16.00
N SER A 27 7.18 20.45 15.05
CA SER A 27 6.46 19.19 15.26
C SER A 27 6.90 18.16 14.23
N VAL A 28 6.90 16.89 14.65
CA VAL A 28 7.29 15.75 13.81
C VAL A 28 6.04 15.06 13.28
N PRO A 29 5.92 14.79 11.96
CA PRO A 29 4.85 13.95 11.45
C PRO A 29 5.14 12.49 11.82
N TYR A 30 4.10 11.70 12.09
CA TYR A 30 4.26 10.29 12.43
C TYR A 30 3.04 9.46 12.02
N SER A 31 3.25 8.15 11.91
CA SER A 31 2.21 7.14 11.74
C SER A 31 2.73 5.79 12.24
N THR A 32 1.94 4.73 12.11
CA THR A 32 2.31 3.36 12.47
C THR A 32 2.02 2.41 11.32
N ALA A 33 2.63 1.23 11.33
CA ALA A 33 2.38 0.21 10.31
C ALA A 33 0.89 -0.20 10.24
N ASP A 34 0.24 -0.31 11.40
CA ASP A 34 -1.19 -0.60 11.51
C ASP A 34 -2.08 0.50 10.90
N ASP A 35 -1.84 1.77 11.27
CA ASP A 35 -2.60 2.89 10.73
C ASP A 35 -2.43 3.03 9.20
N LEU A 36 -1.21 2.86 8.71
CA LEU A 36 -0.93 2.89 7.28
C LEU A 36 -1.53 1.70 6.54
N ALA A 37 -1.64 0.52 7.17
CA ALA A 37 -2.34 -0.62 6.59
C ALA A 37 -3.84 -0.32 6.43
N LYS A 38 -4.48 0.34 7.41
CA LYS A 38 -5.88 0.79 7.30
C LYS A 38 -6.06 1.81 6.17
N LEU A 39 -5.16 2.81 6.10
CA LEU A 39 -5.19 3.80 5.02
C LEU A 39 -5.03 3.15 3.65
N THR A 40 -4.12 2.18 3.55
CA THR A 40 -3.84 1.45 2.31
C THR A 40 -5.04 0.61 1.88
N ALA A 41 -5.67 -0.10 2.81
CA ALA A 41 -6.89 -0.86 2.52
C ALA A 41 -8.01 0.06 2.00
N TYR A 42 -8.19 1.23 2.61
CA TYR A 42 -9.14 2.23 2.14
C TYR A 42 -8.79 2.77 0.75
N ALA A 43 -7.53 3.13 0.51
CA ALA A 43 -7.08 3.69 -0.77
C ALA A 43 -7.16 2.67 -1.91
N MET A 44 -6.75 1.42 -1.66
CA MET A 44 -6.77 0.34 -2.64
C MET A 44 -8.19 -0.12 -3.00
N ALA A 45 -9.22 0.27 -2.25
CA ALA A 45 -10.62 0.07 -2.65
C ALA A 45 -11.00 0.98 -3.85
N ASN A 46 -10.35 2.13 -4.01
CA ASN A 46 -10.60 3.07 -5.10
C ASN A 46 -9.88 2.63 -6.39
N SER A 47 -10.63 2.43 -7.48
CA SER A 47 -10.09 1.97 -8.77
C SER A 47 -9.13 2.97 -9.42
N ALA A 48 -9.39 4.28 -9.30
CA ALA A 48 -8.51 5.32 -9.82
C ALA A 48 -7.17 5.32 -9.06
N PHE A 49 -7.20 5.14 -7.74
CA PHE A 49 -5.97 5.02 -6.96
C PHE A 49 -5.15 3.80 -7.39
N ARG A 50 -5.81 2.63 -7.53
CA ARG A 50 -5.16 1.41 -8.03
C ARG A 50 -4.50 1.62 -9.38
N PHE A 51 -5.21 2.28 -10.30
CA PHE A 51 -4.70 2.58 -11.63
C PHE A 51 -3.37 3.35 -11.60
N TYR A 52 -3.25 4.37 -10.75
CA TYR A 52 -2.02 5.17 -10.66
C TYR A 52 -0.86 4.40 -10.02
N VAL A 53 -1.11 3.66 -8.93
CA VAL A 53 -0.03 2.97 -8.19
C VAL A 53 0.47 1.70 -8.90
N SER A 54 -0.34 1.12 -9.80
CA SER A 54 0.02 -0.07 -10.56
C SER A 54 0.85 0.20 -11.81
N GLN A 55 1.12 1.47 -12.16
CA GLN A 55 1.92 1.80 -13.35
C GLN A 55 3.42 1.67 -13.05
N ARG A 56 4.13 0.89 -13.86
CA ARG A 56 5.61 0.80 -13.81
C ARG A 56 6.27 2.08 -14.29
N GLU A 57 5.68 2.68 -15.31
CA GLU A 57 6.12 3.95 -15.88
C GLU A 57 4.96 4.70 -16.51
N ARG A 58 5.12 6.02 -16.63
CA ARG A 58 4.14 6.90 -17.26
C ARG A 58 4.88 8.00 -18.02
N LYS A 59 4.64 8.09 -19.33
CA LYS A 59 5.04 9.26 -20.10
C LYS A 59 4.06 10.40 -19.79
N ILE A 60 4.60 11.54 -19.37
CA ILE A 60 3.84 12.78 -19.19
C ILE A 60 4.37 13.85 -20.13
N THR A 61 3.52 14.80 -20.42
CA THR A 61 3.82 15.96 -21.25
C THR A 61 3.54 17.20 -20.44
N ILE A 62 4.52 18.10 -20.34
CA ILE A 62 4.38 19.40 -19.70
C ILE A 62 4.36 20.47 -20.79
N PHE A 63 3.34 21.31 -20.76
CA PHE A 63 3.20 22.46 -21.65
C PHE A 63 3.65 23.70 -20.91
N SER A 64 4.60 24.44 -21.50
CA SER A 64 5.07 25.71 -20.99
C SER A 64 4.29 26.84 -21.65
N PHE A 65 3.43 27.50 -20.88
CA PHE A 65 2.67 28.65 -21.37
C PHE A 65 3.56 29.88 -21.65
N SER A 66 4.70 30.01 -20.97
CA SER A 66 5.60 31.16 -21.15
C SER A 66 6.51 31.04 -22.37
N THR A 67 6.87 29.82 -22.78
CA THR A 67 7.77 29.57 -23.92
C THR A 67 7.08 28.94 -25.13
N GLY A 68 5.79 28.61 -25.03
CA GLY A 68 5.04 27.89 -26.08
C GLY A 68 5.55 26.47 -26.35
N GLY A 69 6.51 25.98 -25.55
CA GLY A 69 7.18 24.71 -25.74
C GLY A 69 6.50 23.55 -25.04
N GLN A 70 6.80 22.34 -25.51
CA GLN A 70 6.37 21.09 -24.89
C GLN A 70 7.59 20.26 -24.48
N SER A 71 7.56 19.68 -23.28
CA SER A 71 8.57 18.74 -22.81
C SER A 71 7.92 17.43 -22.39
N ALA A 72 8.46 16.30 -22.86
CA ALA A 72 8.00 14.98 -22.47
C ALA A 72 8.94 14.35 -21.45
N TYR A 73 8.38 13.76 -20.39
CA TYR A 73 9.12 13.09 -19.33
C TYR A 73 8.62 11.66 -19.17
N LEU A 74 9.54 10.71 -19.01
CA LEU A 74 9.20 9.34 -18.61
C LEU A 74 9.37 9.21 -17.10
N LEU A 75 8.26 9.13 -16.38
CA LEU A 75 8.26 8.87 -14.95
C LEU A 75 8.38 7.36 -14.72
N ARG A 76 9.33 6.94 -13.89
CA ARG A 76 9.47 5.54 -13.46
C ARG A 76 9.01 5.38 -12.03
N ASN A 77 8.28 4.30 -11.76
CA ASN A 77 7.85 3.98 -10.40
C ASN A 77 9.08 3.59 -9.57
N THR A 78 9.15 4.13 -8.36
CA THR A 78 10.24 3.85 -7.41
C THR A 78 10.01 2.56 -6.62
N ASN A 79 8.82 1.96 -6.71
CA ASN A 79 8.58 0.63 -6.18
C ASN A 79 9.14 -0.44 -7.13
N GLU A 80 10.35 -0.90 -6.86
CA GLU A 80 11.05 -1.91 -7.66
C GLU A 80 10.35 -3.27 -7.65
N LEU A 81 9.45 -3.52 -6.70
CA LEU A 81 8.70 -4.78 -6.60
C LEU A 81 7.48 -4.85 -7.52
N LEU A 82 7.16 -3.78 -8.24
CA LEU A 82 5.93 -3.70 -9.01
C LEU A 82 5.86 -4.76 -10.14
N GLY A 83 4.81 -5.58 -10.10
CA GLY A 83 4.60 -6.71 -11.01
C GLY A 83 5.41 -7.96 -10.67
N ILE A 84 6.14 -7.99 -9.56
CA ILE A 84 6.77 -9.20 -9.02
C ILE A 84 5.80 -9.82 -8.01
N ASN A 85 5.60 -11.15 -8.03
CA ASN A 85 4.75 -11.86 -7.06
C ASN A 85 3.34 -11.23 -6.89
N SER A 86 2.76 -10.81 -8.02
CA SER A 86 1.43 -10.17 -8.09
C SER A 86 1.31 -8.83 -7.33
N ILE A 87 2.44 -8.16 -7.06
CA ILE A 87 2.46 -6.83 -6.43
C ILE A 87 1.95 -5.78 -7.42
N ASP A 88 0.92 -5.05 -7.03
CA ASP A 88 0.21 -4.06 -7.86
C ASP A 88 0.25 -2.62 -7.26
N GLY A 89 1.12 -2.39 -6.29
CA GLY A 89 1.32 -1.10 -5.62
C GLY A 89 2.29 -1.22 -4.45
N VAL A 90 2.46 -0.24 -3.57
CA VAL A 90 1.73 1.05 -3.51
C VAL A 90 2.73 2.20 -3.56
N LYS A 91 3.62 2.33 -2.57
CA LYS A 91 4.49 3.50 -2.48
C LYS A 91 5.73 3.28 -1.61
N THR A 92 6.84 3.87 -2.03
CA THR A 92 8.09 4.00 -1.28
C THR A 92 8.19 5.36 -0.57
N GLY A 93 8.98 5.44 0.50
CA GLY A 93 9.34 6.71 1.14
C GLY A 93 10.69 6.62 1.83
N THR A 94 11.49 7.69 1.78
CA THR A 94 12.78 7.74 2.48
C THR A 94 13.03 9.16 2.96
N THR A 95 13.35 9.30 4.24
CA THR A 95 13.92 10.53 4.79
C THR A 95 15.02 10.15 5.79
N ALA A 96 15.83 11.14 6.21
CA ALA A 96 16.87 10.90 7.19
C ALA A 96 16.30 10.36 8.52
N ARG A 97 15.11 10.82 8.93
CA ARG A 97 14.49 10.39 10.19
C ARG A 97 13.66 9.13 10.06
N ALA A 98 12.99 8.92 8.93
CA ALA A 98 12.08 7.80 8.74
C ALA A 98 12.80 6.51 8.28
N GLY A 99 14.03 6.61 7.78
CA GLY A 99 14.72 5.49 7.14
C GLY A 99 14.02 5.05 5.85
N GLN A 100 14.25 3.81 5.41
CA GLN A 100 13.55 3.29 4.22
C GLN A 100 12.19 2.70 4.60
N CYS A 101 11.14 3.26 4.02
CA CYS A 101 9.77 2.79 4.14
C CYS A 101 9.26 2.27 2.79
N VAL A 102 8.41 1.25 2.83
CA VAL A 102 7.61 0.81 1.68
C VAL A 102 6.26 0.26 2.14
N ILE A 103 5.23 0.58 1.37
CA ILE A 103 3.93 -0.08 1.41
C ILE A 103 3.76 -0.80 0.08
N ILE A 104 3.53 -2.11 0.13
CA ILE A 104 3.16 -2.89 -1.04
C ILE A 104 1.76 -3.47 -0.89
N SER A 105 1.11 -3.64 -2.03
CA SER A 105 -0.15 -4.38 -2.16
C SER A 105 0.08 -5.48 -3.18
N ALA A 106 -0.45 -6.67 -2.91
CA ALA A 106 -0.42 -7.77 -3.86
C ALA A 106 -1.80 -8.43 -3.93
N ALA A 107 -2.27 -8.68 -5.15
CA ALA A 107 -3.56 -9.28 -5.40
C ALA A 107 -3.40 -10.60 -6.18
N ARG A 108 -4.00 -11.67 -5.66
CA ARG A 108 -4.12 -12.94 -6.38
C ARG A 108 -5.52 -13.06 -6.98
N THR A 109 -5.69 -13.99 -7.92
CA THR A 109 -7.01 -14.33 -8.47
C THR A 109 -7.98 -14.62 -7.33
N PRO A 110 -9.17 -14.01 -7.32
CA PRO A 110 -10.21 -14.34 -6.35
C PRO A 110 -10.53 -15.83 -6.39
N GLU A 111 -10.79 -16.41 -5.22
CA GLU A 111 -11.28 -17.79 -5.13
C GLU A 111 -12.79 -17.78 -5.30
N SER A 112 -13.30 -18.55 -6.24
CA SER A 112 -14.73 -18.84 -6.38
C SER A 112 -14.99 -20.26 -5.90
N ARG A 113 -15.99 -20.44 -5.03
CA ARG A 113 -16.47 -21.75 -4.61
C ARG A 113 -17.99 -21.80 -4.68
N GLN A 114 -18.52 -22.94 -5.08
CA GLN A 114 -19.94 -23.22 -4.97
C GLN A 114 -20.20 -23.98 -3.66
N GLU A 115 -21.15 -23.50 -2.87
CA GLU A 115 -21.64 -24.13 -1.65
C GLU A 115 -23.15 -24.34 -1.79
N GLY A 116 -23.54 -25.56 -2.20
CA GLY A 116 -24.91 -25.85 -2.60
C GLY A 116 -25.33 -24.99 -3.79
N GLU A 117 -26.33 -24.13 -3.59
CA GLU A 117 -26.80 -23.17 -4.61
C GLU A 117 -26.05 -21.83 -4.57
N THR A 118 -25.23 -21.58 -3.54
CA THR A 118 -24.56 -20.28 -3.34
C THR A 118 -23.18 -20.27 -4.00
N HIS A 119 -22.85 -19.20 -4.72
CA HIS A 119 -21.48 -18.93 -5.17
C HIS A 119 -20.81 -17.91 -4.24
N VAL A 120 -19.74 -18.33 -3.57
CA VAL A 120 -18.95 -17.48 -2.67
C VAL A 120 -17.66 -17.07 -3.36
N ILE A 121 -17.47 -15.76 -3.55
CA ILE A 121 -16.25 -15.19 -4.11
C ILE A 121 -15.43 -14.56 -2.98
N THR A 122 -14.23 -15.08 -2.76
CA THR A 122 -13.29 -14.57 -1.76
C THR A 122 -12.19 -13.76 -2.44
N PRO A 123 -12.15 -12.42 -2.25
CA PRO A 123 -11.07 -11.60 -2.78
C PRO A 123 -9.75 -11.92 -2.05
N ARG A 124 -8.65 -11.99 -2.79
CA ARG A 124 -7.32 -12.29 -2.24
C ARG A 124 -6.39 -11.12 -2.44
N ARG A 125 -6.26 -10.27 -1.42
CA ARG A 125 -5.34 -9.13 -1.42
C ARG A 125 -4.63 -9.02 -0.06
N LEU A 126 -3.32 -8.91 -0.10
CA LEU A 126 -2.50 -8.60 1.08
C LEU A 126 -1.83 -7.24 0.92
N ASN A 127 -1.81 -6.47 2.01
CA ASN A 127 -1.05 -5.24 2.12
C ASN A 127 0.07 -5.46 3.14
N VAL A 128 1.30 -5.04 2.79
CA VAL A 128 2.46 -5.11 3.67
C VAL A 128 3.01 -3.71 3.87
N VAL A 129 3.24 -3.34 5.12
CA VAL A 129 3.82 -2.05 5.51
C VAL A 129 5.15 -2.31 6.22
N VAL A 130 6.21 -1.69 5.72
CA VAL A 130 7.55 -1.72 6.31
C VAL A 130 8.00 -0.28 6.56
N LEU A 131 8.40 0.02 7.79
CA LEU A 131 8.86 1.34 8.22
C LEU A 131 10.27 1.22 8.79
N GLY A 132 11.14 2.21 8.50
CA GLY A 132 12.47 2.31 9.12
C GLY A 132 13.42 1.15 8.83
N ALA A 133 13.29 0.47 7.69
CA ALA A 133 14.15 -0.67 7.36
C ALA A 133 15.47 -0.23 6.71
N THR A 134 16.50 -1.06 6.84
CA THR A 134 17.76 -0.94 6.07
C THR A 134 17.58 -1.45 4.64
N ASN A 135 16.81 -2.54 4.46
CA ASN A 135 16.42 -3.07 3.17
C ASN A 135 14.91 -3.27 3.11
N ARG A 136 14.20 -2.22 2.66
CA ARG A 136 12.73 -2.23 2.63
C ARG A 136 12.14 -3.29 1.71
N PHE A 137 12.80 -3.59 0.58
CA PHE A 137 12.24 -4.47 -0.46
C PHE A 137 12.37 -5.93 -0.07
N ALA A 138 13.53 -6.36 0.43
CA ALA A 138 13.72 -7.72 0.94
C ALA A 138 12.75 -8.01 2.09
N ASN A 139 12.60 -7.08 3.04
CA ASN A 139 11.66 -7.23 4.15
C ASN A 139 10.22 -7.34 3.67
N ALA A 140 9.81 -6.49 2.71
CA ALA A 140 8.46 -6.52 2.17
C ALA A 140 8.16 -7.83 1.43
N GLN A 141 9.11 -8.35 0.64
CA GLN A 141 8.96 -9.65 -0.04
C GLN A 141 8.86 -10.81 0.96
N ALA A 142 9.70 -10.83 1.99
CA ALA A 142 9.67 -11.87 3.02
C ALA A 142 8.35 -11.89 3.79
N LEU A 143 7.86 -10.71 4.19
CA LEU A 143 6.56 -10.56 4.86
C LEU A 143 5.40 -10.96 3.93
N LEU A 144 5.45 -10.59 2.66
CA LEU A 144 4.43 -10.97 1.69
C LEU A 144 4.39 -12.50 1.49
N ALA A 145 5.55 -13.13 1.32
CA ALA A 145 5.65 -14.57 1.19
C ALA A 145 5.10 -15.28 2.43
N ARG A 146 5.47 -14.81 3.62
CA ARG A 146 4.94 -15.35 4.89
C ARG A 146 3.44 -15.14 5.02
N GLY A 147 2.93 -13.97 4.64
CA GLY A 147 1.51 -13.65 4.67
C GLY A 147 0.70 -14.60 3.78
N TRP A 148 1.18 -14.88 2.58
CA TRP A 148 0.54 -15.85 1.69
C TRP A 148 0.59 -17.28 2.24
N GLN A 149 1.72 -17.73 2.81
CA GLN A 149 1.80 -19.04 3.46
C GLN A 149 0.77 -19.18 4.60
N LEU A 150 0.60 -18.12 5.41
CA LEU A 150 -0.39 -18.10 6.49
C LEU A 150 -1.82 -18.13 5.95
N TYR A 151 -2.11 -17.35 4.90
CA TYR A 151 -3.40 -17.36 4.23
C TYR A 151 -3.71 -18.75 3.65
N ASP A 152 -2.76 -19.33 2.91
CA ASP A 152 -2.93 -20.61 2.22
C ASP A 152 -3.12 -21.75 3.26
N ALA A 153 -2.40 -21.73 4.38
CA ALA A 153 -2.61 -22.66 5.50
C ALA A 153 -3.98 -22.49 6.18
N TRP A 154 -4.43 -21.25 6.39
CA TRP A 154 -5.77 -20.97 6.94
C TRP A 154 -6.87 -21.41 5.97
N ALA A 155 -6.69 -21.20 4.68
CA ALA A 155 -7.63 -21.62 3.64
C ALA A 155 -7.71 -23.15 3.55
N ALA A 156 -6.57 -23.84 3.59
CA ALA A 156 -6.49 -25.30 3.59
C ALA A 156 -7.13 -25.93 4.84
N ALA A 157 -7.07 -25.25 5.99
CA ALA A 157 -7.72 -25.67 7.23
C ALA A 157 -9.26 -25.47 7.23
N GLY A 158 -9.87 -25.15 6.09
CA GLY A 158 -11.31 -24.91 5.98
C GLY A 158 -11.74 -23.51 6.42
N ARG A 159 -10.81 -22.55 6.46
CA ARG A 159 -11.07 -21.14 6.81
C ARG A 159 -11.74 -20.98 8.19
N PRO A 160 -11.18 -21.58 9.26
CA PRO A 160 -11.80 -21.51 10.58
C PRO A 160 -11.94 -20.06 11.01
N ALA A 161 -13.14 -19.69 11.48
CA ALA A 161 -13.37 -18.37 12.05
C ALA A 161 -12.54 -18.22 13.32
N LYS A 162 -11.47 -17.43 13.27
CA LYS A 162 -10.83 -16.91 14.48
C LYS A 162 -11.39 -15.52 14.74
N TRP A 163 -12.54 -15.46 15.41
CA TRP A 163 -13.04 -14.22 15.97
C TRP A 163 -13.11 -14.33 17.50
N LYS A 164 -12.13 -13.74 18.18
CA LYS A 164 -12.38 -13.14 19.50
C LYS A 164 -12.51 -11.65 19.24
N ALA A 165 -13.67 -11.08 19.57
CA ALA A 165 -13.88 -9.64 19.50
C ALA A 165 -12.73 -8.93 20.26
N PRO A 166 -12.18 -7.83 19.74
CA PRO A 166 -11.26 -7.02 20.50
C PRO A 166 -11.97 -6.55 21.79
N ARG A 167 -11.31 -6.79 22.94
CA ARG A 167 -11.71 -6.19 24.22
C ARG A 167 -11.45 -4.69 24.20
#